data_AF-A0A497PC53-F1
#
_entry.id   AF-A0A497PC53-F1
#
_cell.length_a   1.000
_cell.length_b   1.000
_cell.length_c   1.000
_cell.angle_alpha   90.00
_cell.angle_beta   90.00
_cell.angle_gamma   90.00
#
_symmetry.space_group_name_H-M   'P 1'
#
loop_
_entity.id
_entity.type
_entity.pdbx_description
1 polymer ?
#
loop_
_entity_poly.entity_id
_entity_poly.type
_entity_poly.pdbx_seq_one_letter_code
_entity_poly.pdbx_strand_id
1 'polypeptide(L)' 'MSNIIRKISIGTDYKNEAMHYAVGQSVYGGHSISNILFEEKDNSYNIFITKEDEVLPWKKFNSNMAISVEYDLQY' A
#
# COMPACT_ATOMS: atom_id res chain seq x y z
N MET A 1 1.85 -5.47 17.91
CA MET A 1 2.91 -4.92 17.03
C MET A 1 2.30 -4.75 15.66
N SER A 2 2.12 -3.52 15.20
CA SER A 2 1.69 -3.25 13.82
C SER A 2 2.88 -3.52 12.92
N ASN A 3 2.89 -4.66 12.23
CA ASN A 3 3.93 -4.93 11.24
C ASN A 3 3.85 -3.86 10.15
N ILE A 4 4.97 -3.19 9.88
CA ILE A 4 5.03 -2.12 8.88
C ILE A 4 4.94 -2.77 7.50
N ILE A 5 3.87 -2.47 6.75
CA ILE A 5 3.73 -2.95 5.37
C ILE A 5 4.60 -2.06 4.49
N ARG A 6 5.58 -2.68 3.82
CA ARG A 6 6.49 -2.01 2.89
C ARG A 6 5.91 -1.92 1.48
N LYS A 7 5.23 -2.98 1.04
CA LYS A 7 4.69 -3.08 -0.32
C LYS A 7 3.47 -4.00 -0.37
N ILE A 8 2.55 -3.69 -1.27
CA ILE A 8 1.48 -4.60 -1.68
C ILE A 8 1.47 -4.78 -3.20
N SER A 9 1.06 -5.97 -3.64
CA SER A 9 0.87 -6.31 -5.05
C SER A 9 -0.55 -6.80 -5.25
N ILE A 10 -1.28 -6.20 -6.20
CA ILE A 10 -2.72 -6.45 -6.43
C ILE A 10 -2.91 -7.05 -7.82
N GLY A 11 -3.32 -8.32 -7.87
CA GLY A 11 -3.49 -9.07 -9.12
C GLY A 11 -3.38 -10.57 -8.92
N THR A 12 -3.86 -11.33 -9.90
CA THR A 12 -3.86 -12.81 -9.88
C THR A 12 -2.46 -13.40 -9.98
N ASP A 13 -1.55 -12.76 -10.73
CA ASP A 13 -0.12 -13.06 -10.72
C ASP A 13 0.62 -11.91 -10.05
N TYR A 14 0.98 -12.10 -8.77
CA TYR A 14 1.65 -11.09 -7.97
C TYR A 14 3.03 -10.69 -8.49
N LYS A 15 3.64 -11.42 -9.45
CA LYS A 15 4.97 -11.10 -9.99
C LYS A 15 4.91 -10.35 -11.31
N ASN A 16 4.07 -10.80 -12.24
CA ASN A 16 4.14 -10.35 -13.64
C ASN A 16 2.96 -9.48 -14.07
N GLU A 17 1.76 -9.70 -13.51
CA GLU A 17 0.52 -9.02 -13.95
C GLU A 17 -0.19 -8.32 -12.78
N ALA A 18 0.57 -7.88 -11.77
CA ALA A 18 0.03 -7.18 -10.61
C ALA A 18 0.37 -5.69 -10.61
N MET A 19 -0.54 -4.90 -10.03
CA MET A 19 -0.27 -3.52 -9.67
C MET A 19 0.53 -3.49 -8.37
N HIS A 20 1.72 -2.92 -8.41
CA HIS A 20 2.60 -2.80 -7.26
C HIS A 20 2.57 -1.41 -6.64
N TYR A 21 2.46 -1.36 -5.32
CA TYR A 21 2.51 -0.13 -4.54
C TYR A 21 3.48 -0.32 -3.38
N ALA A 22 4.54 0.50 -3.34
CA ALA A 22 5.55 0.46 -2.30
C ALA A 22 5.67 1.80 -1.58
N VAL A 23 5.93 1.77 -0.27
CA VAL A 23 6.27 2.97 0.51
C VAL A 23 7.50 3.64 -0.11
N GLY A 24 7.45 4.97 -0.26
CA GLY A 24 8.48 5.79 -0.92
C GLY A 24 8.34 5.91 -2.44
N GLN A 25 7.46 5.14 -3.08
CA GLN A 25 7.22 5.25 -4.52
C GLN A 25 6.60 6.61 -4.87
N SER A 26 7.20 7.31 -5.85
CA SER A 26 6.62 8.53 -6.42
C SER A 26 5.38 8.23 -7.26
N VAL A 27 4.37 9.09 -7.15
CA VAL A 27 3.11 8.99 -7.91
C VAL A 27 2.77 10.34 -8.54
N TYR A 28 1.67 10.39 -9.30
CA TYR A 28 1.23 11.58 -10.01
C TYR A 28 1.09 12.81 -9.09
N GLY A 29 1.36 14.00 -9.62
CA GLY A 29 1.18 15.28 -8.89
C GLY A 29 2.32 15.65 -7.94
N GLY A 30 3.42 14.89 -7.94
CA GLY A 30 4.57 15.12 -7.05
C GLY A 30 4.37 14.54 -5.65
N HIS A 31 3.39 13.64 -5.48
CA HIS A 31 3.18 12.92 -4.23
C HIS A 31 4.07 11.67 -4.18
N SER A 32 4.27 11.13 -2.98
CA SER A 32 4.86 9.82 -2.76
C SER A 32 3.97 8.98 -1.83
N ILE A 33 4.03 7.66 -1.96
CA ILE A 33 3.32 6.76 -1.05
C ILE A 33 3.99 6.82 0.33
N SER A 34 3.26 7.30 1.34
CA SER A 34 3.79 7.43 2.70
C SER A 34 3.51 6.20 3.54
N ASN A 35 2.32 5.61 3.42
CA ASN A 35 1.89 4.50 4.27
C ASN A 35 0.99 3.53 3.49
N ILE A 36 1.10 2.26 3.86
CA ILE A 36 0.15 1.21 3.50
C ILE A 36 -0.33 0.59 4.80
N LEU A 37 -1.63 0.69 5.07
CA LEU A 37 -2.22 0.26 6.34
C LEU A 37 -3.29 -0.79 6.09
N PHE A 38 -3.27 -1.85 6.89
CA PHE A 38 -4.36 -2.81 6.95
C PHE A 38 -5.40 -2.36 7.98
N GLU A 39 -6.65 -2.25 7.55
CA GLU A 39 -7.81 -1.95 8.40
C GLU A 39 -8.56 -3.25 8.68
N GLU A 40 -8.51 -3.69 9.95
CA GLU A 40 -9.12 -4.96 10.37
C GLU A 40 -10.64 -4.91 10.30
N LYS A 41 -11.25 -3.74 10.54
CA LYS A 41 -12.71 -3.60 10.62
C LYS A 41 -13.43 -3.98 9.33
N ASP A 42 -12.82 -3.71 8.18
CA ASP A 42 -13.39 -3.99 6.87
C ASP A 42 -12.45 -4.79 5.94
N ASN A 43 -11.42 -5.39 6.52
CA ASN A 43 -10.46 -6.27 5.85
C ASN A 43 -9.91 -5.64 4.56
N SER A 44 -9.37 -4.42 4.70
CA SER A 44 -8.92 -3.63 3.56
C SER A 44 -7.51 -3.08 3.73
N TYR A 45 -6.82 -2.89 2.60
CA TYR A 45 -5.54 -2.21 2.53
C TYR A 45 -5.74 -0.80 2.00
N ASN A 46 -5.28 0.19 2.76
CA ASN A 46 -5.42 1.60 2.48
C ASN A 46 -4.04 2.19 2.19
N ILE A 47 -3.90 2.86 1.05
CA ILE A 47 -2.67 3.51 0.61
C ILE A 47 -2.85 5.02 0.81
N PHE A 48 -1.90 5.61 1.53
CA PHE A 48 -1.81 7.04 1.76
C PHE A 48 -0.66 7.63 0.95
N ILE A 49 -0.86 8.85 0.47
CA ILE A 49 0.15 9.61 -0.24
C ILE A 49 0.43 10.91 0.49
N THR A 50 1.67 11.38 0.42
CA THR A 50 2.09 12.64 1.02
C THR A 50 2.68 13.56 -0.03
N LYS A 51 2.50 14.85 0.16
CA LYS A 51 3.24 15.90 -0.54
C LYS A 51 3.41 17.06 0.41
N GLU A 52 4.65 17.54 0.55
CA GLU A 52 5.00 18.52 1.57
C GLU A 52 4.57 17.98 2.95
N ASP A 53 3.70 18.70 3.67
CA ASP A 53 3.23 18.32 5.01
C ASP A 53 1.80 17.73 5.03
N GLU A 54 1.22 17.45 3.85
CA GLU A 54 -0.15 16.94 3.75
C GLU A 54 -0.20 15.46 3.38
N VAL A 55 -0.91 14.67 4.21
CA VAL A 55 -1.16 13.23 3.99
C VAL A 55 -2.63 13.02 3.62
N LEU A 56 -2.85 12.31 2.50
CA LEU A 56 -4.19 12.06 1.95
C LEU A 56 -4.42 10.57 1.70
N PRO A 57 -5.64 10.05 1.93
CA PRO A 57 -6.01 8.72 1.47
C PRO A 57 -6.08 8.72 -0.07
N TRP A 58 -5.44 7.74 -0.70
CA TRP A 58 -5.37 7.67 -2.17
C TRP A 58 -6.11 6.48 -2.76
N LYS A 59 -5.85 5.27 -2.24
CA LYS A 59 -6.44 4.04 -2.75
C LYS A 59 -6.84 3.10 -1.62
N LYS A 60 -7.89 2.33 -1.86
CA LYS A 60 -8.40 1.31 -0.94
C LYS A 60 -8.70 0.02 -1.71
N PHE A 61 -8.21 -1.10 -1.19
CA PHE A 61 -8.42 -2.44 -1.75
C PHE A 61 -9.02 -3.35 -0.68
N ASN A 62 -10.13 -4.02 -0.97
CA ASN A 62 -10.76 -4.95 -0.04
C ASN A 62 -10.25 -6.39 -0.24
N SER A 63 -10.68 -7.28 0.64
CA SER A 63 -10.30 -8.70 0.64
C SER A 63 -10.84 -9.55 -0.51
N ASN A 64 -11.67 -8.99 -1.40
CA ASN A 64 -12.16 -9.72 -2.57
C ASN A 64 -11.12 -9.73 -3.71
N MET A 65 -10.02 -8.99 -3.56
CA MET A 65 -8.92 -8.97 -4.52
C MET A 65 -7.78 -9.89 -4.08
N ALA A 66 -7.05 -10.43 -5.05
CA ALA A 66 -5.79 -11.13 -4.78
C ALA A 66 -4.71 -10.10 -4.39
N ILE A 67 -4.27 -10.16 -3.13
CA ILE A 67 -3.31 -9.21 -2.55
C ILE A 67 -2.14 -9.98 -1.93
N SER A 68 -0.92 -9.67 -2.36
CA SER A 68 0.32 -10.10 -1.70
C SER A 68 0.89 -8.95 -0.89
N VAL A 69 1.30 -9.21 0.35
CA VAL A 69 1.84 -8.21 1.29
C VAL A 69 3.31 -8.51 1.58
N GLU A 70 4.15 -7.49 1.48
CA GLU A 70 5.56 -7.52 1.87
C GLU A 70 5.74 -6.60 3.07
N TYR A 71 6.16 -7.16 4.20
CA TYR A 71 6.46 -6.42 5.42
C TYR A 71 7.89 -5.91 5.41
N ASP A 72 8.13 -4.82 6.14
CA ASP A 72 9.50 -4.40 6.43
C ASP A 72 10.21 -5.46 7.26
N LEU A 73 11.45 -5.74 6.90
CA LEU A 73 12.32 -6.72 7.55
C LEU A 73 13.28 -6.06 8.54
N GLN A 74 13.26 -4.72 8.64
CA GLN A 74 14.00 -4.00 9.66
C GLN A 74 13.40 -4.31 11.04
N TYR A 75 14.20 -4.99 11.88
CA TYR A 75 13.92 -5.35 13.26
C TYR A 75 14.73 -4.46 14.20
#